data_AF-A0A948RCY7-F1
#
_entry.id   AF-A0A948RCY7-F1
#
_cell.length_a   1.000
_cell.length_b   1.000
_cell.length_c   1.000
_cell.angle_alpha   90.00
_cell.angle_beta   90.00
_cell.angle_gamma   90.00
#
_symmetry.space_group_name_H-M   'P 1'
#
loop_
_entity.id
_entity.type
_entity.pdbx_description
1 polymer ?
#
loop_
_entity_poly.entity_id
_entity_poly.type
_entity_poly.pdbx_seq_one_letter_code
_entity_poly.pdbx_strand_id
1 'polypeptide(L)'
;MTSETATKTDEAGRKAKRAAASAFQTAEEVDRKAEIAAMAGDEAIGAATRVSGMIAGRVDEAGRDAKKAAEEAGIKAELAANRAIEAAEAAVRASGEEAAAKAEEAKKAAEEAGIRAELAANQAREAAEAAMRAAGEEAAAKAEEAKKAAEEAGFRAEIAAKQAREAAEAAMSAVKEDVATRVEEARKVAEEAGTKAEAATQQAREAGTGVAAVTEADVIRAERIAKLAQKAVEEAIKAATDAGNLADKSAIAAKEAQAATIKSPTADMAEKAGETGNKDKRAAAAAFQTASELDRKAETAAIAGDEAIEAATKVSGNVAERVESAGKRAKEAAATGFETADRTREKAESADVAGDEAIETATQTLHRLISKAEELAKAAKEASEEARKAAETAGKMSQTASERAEEAARGAKSLAADAVKKAESMAAKMEKSHQETVAEVGVLAGKADEALSLAKSAMEMIRSLTQKLLADWEMIIIIIAFVAAVLMLSFGMAAFLMPS
;
A
#
# COMPACT_ATOMS: atom_id res chain seq x y z
N MET A 1 -12.94 -13.80 -58.77
CA MET A 1 -12.18 -13.05 -57.75
C MET A 1 -10.96 -12.42 -58.42
N THR A 2 -10.95 -11.10 -58.53
CA THR A 2 -9.87 -10.33 -59.16
C THR A 2 -8.68 -10.22 -58.19
N SER A 3 -7.44 -10.09 -58.69
CA SER A 3 -6.24 -10.00 -57.83
C SER A 3 -6.32 -8.85 -56.81
N GLU A 4 -7.14 -7.84 -57.10
CA GLU A 4 -7.45 -6.70 -56.24
C GLU A 4 -8.21 -7.05 -54.96
N THR A 5 -9.04 -8.10 -54.98
CA THR A 5 -9.75 -8.59 -53.79
C THR A 5 -8.81 -9.36 -52.85
N ALA A 6 -7.88 -10.13 -53.42
CA ALA A 6 -6.86 -10.84 -52.65
C ALA A 6 -5.90 -9.87 -51.95
N THR A 7 -5.45 -8.80 -52.62
CA THR A 7 -4.56 -7.81 -52.02
C THR A 7 -5.22 -7.01 -50.90
N LYS A 8 -6.50 -6.61 -51.03
CA LYS A 8 -7.24 -5.92 -49.96
C LYS A 8 -7.45 -6.80 -48.72
N THR A 9 -7.70 -8.09 -48.92
CA THR A 9 -7.87 -9.03 -47.79
C THR A 9 -6.56 -9.26 -47.05
N ASP A 10 -5.45 -9.34 -47.79
CA ASP A 10 -4.11 -9.51 -47.22
C ASP A 10 -3.63 -8.24 -46.49
N GLU A 11 -3.99 -7.05 -46.98
CA GLU A 11 -3.71 -5.77 -46.34
C GLU A 11 -4.53 -5.56 -45.06
N ALA A 12 -5.81 -5.97 -45.05
CA ALA A 12 -6.66 -5.97 -43.86
C ALA A 12 -6.12 -6.94 -42.79
N GLY A 13 -5.67 -8.14 -43.20
CA GLY A 13 -5.02 -9.11 -42.31
C GLY A 13 -3.73 -8.57 -41.68
N ARG A 14 -2.89 -7.87 -42.46
CA ARG A 14 -1.67 -7.23 -41.92
C ARG A 14 -1.98 -6.08 -40.97
N LYS A 15 -3.01 -5.26 -41.24
CA LYS A 15 -3.47 -4.20 -40.33
C LYS A 15 -3.98 -4.79 -39.01
N ALA A 16 -4.81 -5.83 -39.06
CA ALA A 16 -5.30 -6.52 -37.86
C ALA A 16 -4.15 -7.12 -37.05
N LYS A 17 -3.17 -7.74 -37.70
CA LYS A 17 -1.99 -8.33 -37.04
C LYS A 17 -1.10 -7.28 -36.38
N ARG A 18 -0.95 -6.10 -37.00
CA ARG A 18 -0.23 -4.94 -36.40
C ARG A 18 -0.99 -4.33 -35.22
N ALA A 19 -2.32 -4.22 -35.32
CA ALA A 19 -3.16 -3.73 -34.22
C ALA A 19 -3.10 -4.68 -33.01
N ALA A 20 -3.17 -5.99 -33.24
CA ALA A 20 -3.02 -6.99 -32.19
C ALA A 20 -1.63 -6.93 -31.54
N ALA A 21 -0.55 -6.83 -32.33
CA ALA A 21 0.81 -6.69 -31.81
C ALA A 21 0.99 -5.39 -30.99
N SER A 22 0.39 -4.28 -31.42
CA SER A 22 0.38 -3.03 -30.66
C SER A 22 -0.35 -3.18 -29.32
N ALA A 23 -1.50 -3.85 -29.29
CA ALA A 23 -2.25 -4.09 -28.07
C ALA A 23 -1.47 -4.97 -27.07
N PHE A 24 -0.76 -6.00 -27.57
CA PHE A 24 0.13 -6.83 -26.76
C PHE A 24 1.28 -6.02 -26.13
N GLN A 25 1.92 -5.14 -26.90
CA GLN A 25 2.96 -4.26 -26.35
C GLN A 25 2.41 -3.33 -25.28
N THR A 26 1.19 -2.80 -25.46
CA THR A 26 0.54 -1.96 -24.45
C THR A 26 0.19 -2.75 -23.19
N ALA A 27 -0.29 -3.99 -23.31
CA ALA A 27 -0.59 -4.86 -22.18
C ALA A 27 0.67 -5.22 -21.37
N GLU A 28 1.77 -5.58 -22.03
CA GLU A 28 3.06 -5.86 -21.39
C GLU A 28 3.63 -4.61 -20.67
N GLU A 29 3.41 -3.42 -21.24
CA GLU A 29 3.82 -2.16 -20.63
C GLU A 29 2.97 -1.81 -19.39
N VAL A 30 1.68 -2.19 -19.38
CA VAL A 30 0.80 -2.04 -18.21
C VAL A 30 1.20 -3.02 -17.11
N ASP A 31 1.50 -4.27 -17.44
CA ASP A 31 1.93 -5.29 -16.47
C ASP A 31 3.25 -4.91 -15.80
N ARG A 32 4.25 -4.45 -16.58
CA ARG A 32 5.49 -3.87 -16.01
C ARG A 32 5.23 -2.68 -15.10
N LYS A 33 4.30 -1.79 -15.46
CA LYS A 33 3.99 -0.61 -14.63
C LYS A 33 3.26 -1.01 -13.35
N ALA A 34 2.43 -2.05 -13.38
CA ALA A 34 1.80 -2.62 -12.19
C ALA A 34 2.83 -3.27 -11.26
N GLU A 35 3.82 -3.99 -11.81
CA GLU A 35 4.93 -4.56 -11.05
C GLU A 35 5.79 -3.46 -10.40
N ILE A 36 6.12 -2.38 -11.14
CA ILE A 36 6.82 -1.21 -10.58
C ILE A 36 6.01 -0.55 -9.46
N ALA A 37 4.69 -0.44 -9.60
CA ALA A 37 3.83 0.12 -8.56
C ALA A 37 3.78 -0.77 -7.31
N ALA A 38 3.76 -2.10 -7.47
CA ALA A 38 3.84 -3.05 -6.37
C ALA A 38 5.19 -2.96 -5.63
N MET A 39 6.30 -2.89 -6.38
CA MET A 39 7.65 -2.69 -5.80
C MET A 39 7.77 -1.36 -5.05
N ALA A 40 7.18 -0.28 -5.57
CA ALA A 40 7.14 1.01 -4.89
C ALA A 40 6.30 0.96 -3.60
N GLY A 41 5.20 0.18 -3.59
CA GLY A 41 4.41 -0.09 -2.40
C GLY A 41 5.19 -0.85 -1.32
N ASP A 42 5.90 -1.92 -1.69
CA ASP A 42 6.76 -2.68 -0.79
C ASP A 42 7.92 -1.84 -0.25
N GLU A 43 8.52 -0.99 -1.09
CA GLU A 43 9.58 -0.06 -0.67
C GLU A 43 9.05 1.01 0.29
N ALA A 44 7.84 1.52 0.08
CA ALA A 44 7.17 2.44 0.98
C ALA A 44 6.85 1.79 2.34
N ILE A 45 6.37 0.55 2.36
CA ILE A 45 6.13 -0.24 3.58
C ILE A 45 7.45 -0.49 4.32
N GLY A 46 8.51 -0.86 3.59
CA GLY A 46 9.85 -1.05 4.14
C GLY A 46 10.46 0.25 4.68
N ALA A 47 10.23 1.39 4.02
CA ALA A 47 10.62 2.71 4.50
C ALA A 47 9.85 3.10 5.77
N ALA A 48 8.53 2.92 5.79
CA ALA A 48 7.69 3.19 6.96
C ALA A 48 8.10 2.33 8.17
N THR A 49 8.42 1.05 7.94
CA THR A 49 8.89 0.14 9.00
C THR A 49 10.26 0.56 9.55
N ARG A 50 11.21 0.97 8.68
CA ARG A 50 12.51 1.49 9.11
C ARG A 50 12.40 2.81 9.87
N VAL A 51 11.52 3.71 9.42
CA VAL A 51 11.23 4.98 10.09
C VAL A 51 10.59 4.71 11.46
N SER A 52 9.64 3.78 11.57
CA SER A 52 9.05 3.36 12.85
C SER A 52 10.10 2.82 13.82
N GLY A 53 11.04 1.99 13.34
CA GLY A 53 12.17 1.49 14.14
C GLY A 53 13.13 2.60 14.59
N MET A 54 13.43 3.59 13.72
CA MET A 54 14.25 4.75 14.08
C MET A 54 13.58 5.67 15.09
N ILE A 55 12.26 5.88 14.98
CA ILE A 55 11.48 6.65 15.96
C ILE A 55 11.49 5.94 17.30
N ALA A 56 11.22 4.63 17.34
CA ALA A 56 11.26 3.85 18.57
C ALA A 56 12.64 3.95 19.24
N GLY A 57 13.72 3.80 18.46
CA GLY A 57 15.08 3.94 18.96
C GLY A 57 15.41 5.34 19.50
N ARG A 58 14.96 6.40 18.80
CA ARG A 58 15.17 7.80 19.24
C ARG A 58 14.32 8.17 20.46
N VAL A 59 13.11 7.62 20.58
CA VAL A 59 12.26 7.79 21.76
C VAL A 59 12.87 7.08 22.97
N ASP A 60 13.42 5.88 22.78
CA ASP A 60 14.14 5.14 23.84
C ASP A 60 15.46 5.83 24.24
N GLU A 61 16.14 6.48 23.30
CA GLU A 61 17.35 7.28 23.56
C GLU A 61 17.01 8.56 24.32
N ALA A 62 16.03 9.33 23.85
CA ALA A 62 15.55 10.53 24.52
C ALA A 62 14.99 10.23 25.92
N GLY A 63 14.28 9.11 26.10
CA GLY A 63 13.80 8.65 27.40
C GLY A 63 14.94 8.28 28.36
N ARG A 64 16.02 7.69 27.85
CA ARG A 64 17.23 7.38 28.64
C ARG A 64 17.98 8.65 29.04
N ASP A 65 18.11 9.61 28.14
CA ASP A 65 18.81 10.87 28.42
C ASP A 65 18.00 11.75 29.38
N ALA A 66 16.67 11.81 29.23
CA ALA A 66 15.78 12.46 30.18
C ALA A 66 15.86 11.81 31.58
N LYS A 67 15.90 10.47 31.63
CA LYS A 67 16.08 9.74 32.90
C LYS A 67 17.42 10.07 33.56
N LYS A 68 18.52 10.07 32.81
CA LYS A 68 19.85 10.45 33.33
C LYS A 68 19.87 11.89 33.82
N ALA A 69 19.30 12.83 33.05
CA ALA A 69 19.24 14.23 33.45
C ALA A 69 18.42 14.42 34.74
N ALA A 70 17.31 13.69 34.89
CA ALA A 70 16.51 13.70 36.11
C ALA A 70 17.25 13.07 37.31
N GLU A 71 17.96 11.97 37.11
CA GLU A 71 18.80 11.35 38.15
C GLU A 71 19.94 12.30 38.60
N GLU A 72 20.64 12.93 37.65
CA GLU A 72 21.69 13.92 37.96
C GLU A 72 21.16 15.15 38.68
N ALA A 73 19.97 15.64 38.30
CA ALA A 73 19.30 16.74 38.99
C ALA A 73 18.88 16.33 40.42
N GLY A 74 18.35 15.12 40.59
CA GLY A 74 18.00 14.55 41.89
C GLY A 74 19.22 14.44 42.81
N ILE A 75 20.33 13.89 42.32
CA ILE A 75 21.59 13.77 43.07
C ILE A 75 22.12 15.16 43.48
N LYS A 76 22.06 16.15 42.57
CA LYS A 76 22.50 17.53 42.88
C LYS A 76 21.59 18.20 43.93
N ALA A 77 20.28 17.98 43.85
CA ALA A 77 19.32 18.49 44.82
C ALA A 77 19.52 17.84 46.20
N GLU A 78 19.76 16.52 46.24
CA GLU A 78 20.06 15.79 47.47
C GLU A 78 21.38 16.25 48.10
N LEU A 79 22.44 16.45 47.31
CA LEU A 79 23.71 17.01 47.78
C LEU A 79 23.55 18.44 48.30
N ALA A 80 22.74 19.28 47.64
CA ALA A 80 22.45 20.64 48.10
C ALA A 80 21.66 20.63 49.42
N ALA A 81 20.67 19.75 49.55
CA ALA A 81 19.90 19.57 50.77
C ALA A 81 20.78 19.06 51.93
N ASN A 82 21.65 18.08 51.69
CA ASN A 82 22.58 17.57 52.70
C ASN A 82 23.59 18.65 53.13
N ARG A 83 24.12 19.45 52.19
CA ARG A 83 24.97 20.60 52.53
C ARG A 83 24.22 21.68 53.32
N ALA A 84 22.94 21.89 53.03
CA ALA A 84 22.11 22.81 53.80
C ALA A 84 21.88 22.29 55.22
N ILE A 85 21.68 20.98 55.40
CA ILE A 85 21.57 20.34 56.72
C ILE A 85 22.90 20.45 57.47
N GLU A 86 24.03 20.12 56.86
CA GLU A 86 25.36 20.25 57.48
C GLU A 86 25.68 21.71 57.84
N ALA A 87 25.34 22.66 56.97
CA ALA A 87 25.50 24.08 57.24
C ALA A 87 24.57 24.57 58.36
N ALA A 88 23.33 24.07 58.42
CA ALA A 88 22.38 24.36 59.49
C ALA A 88 22.83 23.75 60.84
N GLU A 89 23.37 22.52 60.84
CA GLU A 89 23.95 21.89 62.02
C GLU A 89 25.21 22.60 62.51
N ALA A 90 26.06 23.07 61.59
CA ALA A 90 27.23 23.90 61.90
C ALA A 90 26.84 25.30 62.41
N ALA A 91 25.77 25.88 61.84
CA ALA A 91 25.17 27.14 62.26
C ALA A 91 24.51 27.07 63.64
N VAL A 92 23.80 25.99 63.97
CA VAL A 92 23.26 25.78 65.32
C VAL A 92 24.39 25.72 66.36
N ARG A 93 25.63 25.40 65.93
CA ARG A 93 26.84 25.44 66.77
C ARG A 93 27.57 26.79 66.75
N ALA A 94 27.30 27.71 65.82
CA ALA A 94 28.02 28.97 65.66
C ALA A 94 27.04 30.17 65.59
N SER A 95 27.19 31.13 66.50
CA SER A 95 26.24 32.25 66.69
C SER A 95 25.95 33.06 65.42
N GLY A 96 24.68 33.04 64.98
CA GLY A 96 23.95 34.21 64.47
C GLY A 96 23.94 34.46 62.96
N GLU A 97 25.02 34.99 62.40
CA GLU A 97 24.95 35.67 61.08
C GLU A 97 25.52 34.86 59.91
N GLU A 98 26.61 34.11 60.11
CA GLU A 98 27.21 33.28 59.05
C GLU A 98 26.30 32.11 58.64
N ALA A 99 25.40 31.71 59.54
CA ALA A 99 24.36 30.71 59.38
C ALA A 99 23.29 31.10 58.35
N ALA A 100 22.78 32.34 58.45
CA ALA A 100 21.71 32.83 57.60
C ALA A 100 22.20 33.00 56.15
N ALA A 101 23.43 33.51 55.98
CA ALA A 101 24.05 33.66 54.66
C ALA A 101 24.22 32.31 53.94
N LYS A 102 24.69 31.27 54.64
CA LYS A 102 24.86 29.91 54.07
C LYS A 102 23.52 29.23 53.76
N ALA A 103 22.50 29.44 54.58
CA ALA A 103 21.15 28.90 54.31
C ALA A 103 20.51 29.56 53.08
N GLU A 104 20.70 30.87 52.90
CA GLU A 104 20.19 31.60 51.74
C GLU A 104 20.94 31.22 50.45
N GLU A 105 22.25 31.02 50.53
CA GLU A 105 23.06 30.51 49.41
C GLU A 105 22.63 29.10 48.99
N ALA A 106 22.35 28.22 49.96
CA ALA A 106 21.83 26.87 49.70
C ALA A 106 20.42 26.90 49.08
N LYS A 107 19.55 27.82 49.52
CA LYS A 107 18.22 28.03 48.92
C LYS A 107 18.32 28.45 47.45
N LYS A 108 19.19 29.43 47.14
CA LYS A 108 19.44 29.87 45.76
C LYS A 108 19.99 28.73 44.89
N ALA A 109 20.91 27.93 45.43
CA ALA A 109 21.44 26.77 44.72
C ALA A 109 20.37 25.70 44.42
N ALA A 110 19.43 25.48 45.34
CA ALA A 110 18.31 24.55 45.14
C ALA A 110 17.28 25.08 44.13
N GLU A 111 16.96 26.38 44.16
CA GLU A 111 16.09 27.04 43.18
C GLU A 111 16.71 26.99 41.77
N GLU A 112 18.00 27.28 41.63
CA GLU A 112 18.71 27.17 40.35
C GLU A 112 18.75 25.73 39.82
N ALA A 113 18.92 24.73 40.71
CA ALA A 113 18.87 23.32 40.32
C ALA A 113 17.47 22.92 39.84
N GLY A 114 16.41 23.40 40.50
CA GLY A 114 15.02 23.18 40.10
C GLY A 114 14.71 23.78 38.72
N ILE A 115 15.11 25.04 38.49
CA ILE A 115 14.93 25.72 37.21
C ILE A 115 15.68 24.98 36.09
N ARG A 116 16.90 24.51 36.33
CA ARG A 116 17.67 23.74 35.33
C ARG A 116 17.02 22.39 35.00
N ALA A 117 16.44 21.71 36.00
CA ALA A 117 15.73 20.45 35.79
C ALA A 117 14.45 20.66 34.96
N GLU A 118 13.70 21.72 35.24
CA GLU A 118 12.49 22.09 34.48
C GLU A 118 12.82 22.45 33.02
N LEU A 119 13.88 23.23 32.81
CA LEU A 119 14.37 23.58 31.46
C LEU A 119 14.81 22.34 30.67
N ALA A 120 15.53 21.40 31.30
CA ALA A 120 15.95 20.16 30.66
C ALA A 120 14.74 19.27 30.29
N ALA A 121 13.74 19.18 31.17
CA ALA A 121 12.52 18.43 30.90
C ALA A 121 11.70 19.03 29.75
N ASN A 122 11.58 20.37 29.69
CA ASN A 122 10.90 21.07 28.61
C ASN A 122 11.63 20.89 27.27
N GLN A 123 12.95 20.98 27.24
CA GLN A 123 13.75 20.75 26.03
C GLN A 123 13.62 19.31 25.51
N ALA A 124 13.59 18.32 26.41
CA ALA A 124 13.37 16.92 26.02
C ALA A 124 11.98 16.70 25.44
N ARG A 125 10.95 17.35 25.99
CA ARG A 125 9.58 17.31 25.48
C ARG A 125 9.46 17.95 24.09
N GLU A 126 10.02 19.14 23.90
CA GLU A 126 10.01 19.83 22.61
C GLU A 126 10.74 19.01 21.53
N ALA A 127 11.89 18.41 21.87
CA ALA A 127 12.63 17.53 20.97
C ALA A 127 11.82 16.28 20.57
N ALA A 128 11.09 15.68 21.51
CA ALA A 128 10.23 14.52 21.25
C ALA A 128 9.02 14.89 20.37
N GLU A 129 8.34 16.00 20.66
CA GLU A 129 7.22 16.50 19.86
C GLU A 129 7.65 16.87 18.44
N ALA A 130 8.81 17.52 18.28
CA ALA A 130 9.39 17.84 16.97
C ALA A 130 9.74 16.57 16.16
N ALA A 131 10.34 15.55 16.81
CA ALA A 131 10.66 14.29 16.17
C ALA A 131 9.40 13.51 15.73
N MET A 132 8.35 13.49 16.55
CA MET A 132 7.07 12.87 16.20
C MET A 132 6.38 13.57 15.04
N ARG A 133 6.39 14.92 15.03
CA ARG A 133 5.78 15.71 13.97
C ARG A 133 6.47 15.51 12.63
N ALA A 134 7.81 15.57 12.61
CA ALA A 134 8.60 15.35 11.39
C ALA A 134 8.37 13.94 10.80
N ALA A 135 8.31 12.92 11.66
CA ALA A 135 8.07 11.56 11.19
C ALA A 135 6.62 11.33 10.70
N GLY A 136 5.64 11.96 11.35
CA GLY A 136 4.25 11.92 10.91
C GLY A 136 4.05 12.60 9.55
N GLU A 137 4.69 13.76 9.35
CA GLU A 137 4.66 14.51 8.08
C GLU A 137 5.34 13.72 6.94
N GLU A 138 6.50 13.09 7.18
CA GLU A 138 7.19 12.28 6.17
C GLU A 138 6.39 11.01 5.79
N ALA A 139 5.79 10.33 6.77
CA ALA A 139 4.95 9.16 6.53
C ALA A 139 3.66 9.51 5.75
N ALA A 140 3.03 10.64 6.09
CA ALA A 140 1.85 11.14 5.37
C ALA A 140 2.18 11.52 3.92
N ALA A 141 3.31 12.21 3.69
CA ALA A 141 3.76 12.60 2.35
C ALA A 141 4.00 11.37 1.44
N LYS A 142 4.70 10.35 1.94
CA LYS A 142 4.95 9.11 1.19
C LYS A 142 3.68 8.31 0.90
N ALA A 143 2.73 8.27 1.84
CA ALA A 143 1.44 7.64 1.62
C ALA A 143 0.63 8.36 0.53
N GLU A 144 0.70 9.69 0.46
CA GLU A 144 0.01 10.48 -0.56
C GLU A 144 0.65 10.36 -1.95
N GLU A 145 1.98 10.27 -2.03
CA GLU A 145 2.69 9.94 -3.28
C GLU A 145 2.32 8.55 -3.81
N ALA A 146 2.29 7.53 -2.93
CA ALA A 146 1.89 6.17 -3.32
C ALA A 146 0.42 6.13 -3.81
N LYS A 147 -0.48 6.88 -3.17
CA LYS A 147 -1.87 7.02 -3.60
C LYS A 147 -1.98 7.64 -5.01
N LYS A 148 -1.25 8.73 -5.27
CA LYS A 148 -1.24 9.39 -6.60
C LYS A 148 -0.71 8.47 -7.69
N ALA A 149 0.37 7.72 -7.42
CA ALA A 149 0.91 6.73 -8.34
C ALA A 149 -0.11 5.62 -8.67
N ALA A 150 -0.86 5.14 -7.67
CA ALA A 150 -1.91 4.15 -7.88
C ALA A 150 -3.09 4.70 -8.72
N GLU A 151 -3.52 5.93 -8.46
CA GLU A 151 -4.57 6.61 -9.23
C GLU A 151 -4.17 6.83 -10.70
N GLU A 152 -2.93 7.27 -10.96
CA GLU A 152 -2.41 7.42 -12.33
C GLU A 152 -2.31 6.08 -13.08
N ALA A 153 -1.90 5.01 -12.39
CA ALA A 153 -1.86 3.67 -12.97
C ALA A 153 -3.26 3.16 -13.34
N GLY A 154 -4.25 3.36 -12.44
CA GLY A 154 -5.65 3.02 -12.70
C GLY A 154 -6.24 3.77 -13.90
N PHE A 155 -6.00 5.08 -14.00
CA PHE A 155 -6.50 5.89 -15.11
C PHE A 155 -5.90 5.48 -16.47
N ARG A 156 -4.61 5.12 -16.49
CA ARG A 156 -3.95 4.63 -17.72
C ARG A 156 -4.47 3.26 -18.14
N ALA A 157 -4.74 2.36 -17.19
CA ALA A 157 -5.33 1.06 -17.48
C ALA A 157 -6.75 1.20 -18.06
N GLU A 158 -7.56 2.11 -17.53
CA GLU A 158 -8.91 2.40 -18.04
C GLU A 158 -8.88 2.90 -19.50
N ILE A 159 -7.97 3.83 -19.82
CA ILE A 159 -7.79 4.33 -21.19
C ILE A 159 -7.39 3.21 -22.15
N ALA A 160 -6.43 2.35 -21.76
CA ALA A 160 -5.98 1.24 -22.58
C ALA A 160 -7.11 0.23 -22.85
N ALA A 161 -7.90 -0.10 -21.82
CA ALA A 161 -9.06 -0.98 -21.94
C ALA A 161 -10.13 -0.40 -22.88
N LYS A 162 -10.40 0.92 -22.80
CA LYS A 162 -11.34 1.60 -23.68
C LYS A 162 -10.89 1.57 -25.14
N GLN A 163 -9.60 1.85 -25.39
CA GLN A 163 -9.03 1.81 -26.74
C GLN A 163 -9.07 0.40 -27.35
N ALA A 164 -8.79 -0.63 -26.56
CA ALA A 164 -8.90 -2.02 -27.00
C ALA A 164 -10.34 -2.39 -27.39
N ARG A 165 -11.33 -1.95 -26.59
CA ARG A 165 -12.75 -2.18 -26.87
C ARG A 165 -13.20 -1.49 -28.16
N GLU A 166 -12.83 -0.22 -28.36
CA GLU A 166 -13.16 0.54 -29.58
C GLU A 166 -12.53 -0.11 -30.83
N ALA A 167 -11.28 -0.60 -30.73
CA ALA A 167 -10.63 -1.31 -31.82
C ALA A 167 -11.31 -2.65 -32.17
N ALA A 168 -11.74 -3.41 -31.15
CA ALA A 168 -12.48 -4.65 -31.34
C ALA A 168 -13.85 -4.43 -31.98
N GLU A 169 -14.57 -3.39 -31.56
CA GLU A 169 -15.88 -3.03 -32.09
C GLU A 169 -15.80 -2.55 -33.55
N ALA A 170 -14.75 -1.80 -33.90
CA ALA A 170 -14.46 -1.42 -35.28
C ALA A 170 -14.15 -2.64 -36.17
N ALA A 171 -13.37 -3.61 -35.65
CA ALA A 171 -13.06 -4.85 -36.37
C ALA A 171 -14.32 -5.72 -36.59
N MET A 172 -15.17 -5.87 -35.57
CA MET A 172 -16.42 -6.62 -35.71
C MET A 172 -17.40 -5.95 -36.68
N SER A 173 -17.50 -4.62 -36.66
CA SER A 173 -18.35 -3.87 -37.59
C SER A 173 -17.93 -4.10 -39.04
N ALA A 174 -16.62 -4.05 -39.33
CA ALA A 174 -16.08 -4.33 -40.66
C ALA A 174 -16.35 -5.78 -41.13
N VAL A 175 -16.23 -6.76 -40.22
CA VAL A 175 -16.54 -8.17 -40.55
C VAL A 175 -18.04 -8.36 -40.81
N LYS A 176 -18.90 -7.72 -40.02
CA LYS A 176 -20.35 -7.82 -40.16
C LYS A 176 -20.82 -7.24 -41.51
N GLU A 177 -20.22 -6.14 -41.94
CA GLU A 177 -20.51 -5.51 -43.23
C GLU A 177 -20.03 -6.38 -44.41
N ASP A 178 -18.84 -6.97 -44.33
CA ASP A 178 -18.28 -7.86 -45.37
C ASP A 178 -19.02 -9.21 -45.48
N VAL A 179 -19.57 -9.70 -44.36
CA VAL A 179 -20.43 -10.91 -44.37
C VAL A 179 -21.82 -10.59 -44.95
N ALA A 180 -22.40 -9.44 -44.62
CA ALA A 180 -23.70 -9.04 -45.13
C ALA A 180 -23.70 -8.90 -46.66
N THR A 181 -22.66 -8.30 -47.25
CA THR A 181 -22.52 -8.15 -48.71
C THR A 181 -22.39 -9.50 -49.41
N ARG A 182 -21.59 -10.43 -48.86
CA ARG A 182 -21.42 -11.78 -49.44
C ARG A 182 -22.68 -12.64 -49.36
N VAL A 183 -23.47 -12.49 -48.31
CA VAL A 183 -24.77 -13.17 -48.19
C VAL A 183 -25.77 -12.64 -49.21
N GLU A 184 -25.76 -11.33 -49.48
CA GLU A 184 -26.62 -10.72 -50.52
C GLU A 184 -26.23 -11.15 -51.93
N GLU A 185 -24.93 -11.23 -52.22
CA GLU A 185 -24.41 -11.75 -53.50
C GLU A 185 -24.75 -13.24 -53.68
N ALA A 186 -24.57 -14.07 -52.64
CA ALA A 186 -24.91 -15.49 -52.68
C ALA A 186 -26.42 -15.70 -52.89
N ARG A 187 -27.26 -14.86 -52.26
CA ARG A 187 -28.72 -14.90 -52.45
C ARG A 187 -29.13 -14.57 -53.89
N LYS A 188 -28.54 -13.55 -54.51
CA LYS A 188 -28.80 -13.21 -55.92
C LYS A 188 -28.43 -14.35 -56.87
N VAL A 189 -27.28 -14.99 -56.65
CA VAL A 189 -26.86 -16.16 -57.43
C VAL A 189 -27.83 -17.34 -57.25
N ALA A 190 -28.35 -17.55 -56.04
CA ALA A 190 -29.34 -18.59 -55.77
C ALA A 190 -30.71 -18.29 -56.42
N GLU A 191 -31.17 -17.04 -56.41
CA GLU A 191 -32.41 -16.60 -57.08
C GLU A 191 -32.33 -16.74 -58.61
N GLU A 192 -31.18 -16.38 -59.20
CA GLU A 192 -30.94 -16.58 -60.64
C GLU A 192 -30.86 -18.06 -61.03
N ALA A 193 -30.32 -18.92 -60.15
CA ALA A 193 -30.31 -20.36 -60.36
C ALA A 193 -31.73 -20.96 -60.25
N GLY A 194 -32.52 -20.51 -59.27
CA GLY A 194 -33.91 -20.95 -59.07
C GLY A 194 -34.82 -20.59 -60.24
N THR A 195 -34.74 -19.35 -60.73
CA THR A 195 -35.52 -18.89 -61.89
C THR A 195 -35.13 -19.61 -63.18
N LYS A 196 -33.85 -19.93 -63.39
CA LYS A 196 -33.41 -20.79 -64.52
C LYS A 196 -33.89 -22.23 -64.39
N ALA A 197 -33.93 -22.77 -63.18
CA ALA A 197 -34.45 -24.12 -62.92
C ALA A 197 -35.96 -24.19 -63.18
N GLU A 198 -36.74 -23.23 -62.70
CA GLU A 198 -38.19 -23.15 -62.97
C GLU A 198 -38.48 -23.02 -64.47
N ALA A 199 -37.75 -22.16 -65.19
CA ALA A 199 -37.90 -22.01 -66.64
C ALA A 199 -37.60 -23.33 -67.40
N ALA A 200 -36.58 -24.07 -66.97
CA ALA A 200 -36.25 -25.39 -67.54
C ALA A 200 -37.33 -26.45 -67.23
N THR A 201 -37.93 -26.38 -66.04
CA THR A 201 -38.98 -27.31 -65.60
C THR A 201 -40.30 -27.04 -66.34
N GLN A 202 -40.59 -25.78 -66.64
CA GLN A 202 -41.78 -25.37 -67.38
C GLN A 202 -41.68 -25.73 -68.87
N GLN A 203 -40.50 -25.56 -69.48
CA GLN A 203 -40.21 -26.09 -70.83
C GLN A 203 -40.31 -27.62 -70.88
N ALA A 204 -39.94 -28.33 -69.81
CA ALA A 204 -40.07 -29.78 -69.74
C ALA A 204 -41.53 -30.25 -69.63
N ARG A 205 -42.40 -29.49 -68.94
CA ARG A 205 -43.84 -29.78 -68.84
C ARG A 205 -44.58 -29.54 -70.16
N GLU A 206 -44.24 -28.49 -70.90
CA GLU A 206 -44.87 -28.19 -72.19
C GLU A 206 -44.52 -29.21 -73.29
N ALA A 207 -43.38 -29.90 -73.17
CA ALA A 207 -42.98 -30.97 -74.08
C ALA A 207 -43.59 -32.36 -73.75
N GLY A 208 -44.30 -32.51 -72.63
CA GLY A 208 -44.59 -33.81 -72.01
C GLY A 208 -46.01 -34.36 -72.16
N THR A 209 -46.77 -34.02 -73.22
CA THR A 209 -48.15 -34.53 -73.40
C THR A 209 -48.34 -35.56 -74.52
N GLY A 210 -47.28 -36.16 -75.05
CA GLY A 210 -47.37 -37.27 -76.02
C GLY A 210 -46.85 -38.59 -75.45
N VAL A 211 -47.74 -39.47 -74.99
CA VAL A 211 -47.40 -40.83 -74.53
C VAL A 211 -47.25 -41.77 -75.74
N ALA A 212 -46.26 -42.66 -75.65
CA ALA A 212 -45.95 -43.82 -76.53
C ALA A 212 -44.95 -43.59 -77.69
N ALA A 213 -43.82 -42.98 -77.39
CA ALA A 213 -42.52 -43.44 -77.87
C ALA A 213 -41.50 -42.99 -76.82
N VAL A 214 -40.71 -43.89 -76.22
CA VAL A 214 -39.48 -43.45 -75.56
C VAL A 214 -38.63 -42.91 -76.68
N THR A 215 -38.60 -41.60 -76.82
CA THR A 215 -37.91 -40.96 -77.93
C THR A 215 -36.43 -40.96 -77.62
N GLU A 216 -35.60 -41.00 -78.66
CA GLU A 216 -34.15 -40.78 -78.54
C GLU A 216 -33.83 -39.49 -77.75
N ALA A 217 -34.74 -38.51 -77.77
CA ALA A 217 -34.66 -37.29 -76.98
C ALA A 217 -34.75 -37.51 -75.46
N ASP A 218 -35.55 -38.47 -74.97
CA ASP A 218 -35.65 -38.78 -73.54
C ASP A 218 -34.37 -39.44 -73.04
N VAL A 219 -33.78 -40.31 -73.87
CA VAL A 219 -32.50 -40.96 -73.57
C VAL A 219 -31.35 -39.95 -73.55
N ILE A 220 -31.31 -39.02 -74.50
CA ILE A 220 -30.34 -37.92 -74.50
C ILE A 220 -30.52 -36.99 -73.29
N ARG A 221 -31.77 -36.81 -72.83
CA ARG A 221 -32.06 -36.06 -71.60
C ARG A 221 -31.48 -36.78 -70.38
N ALA A 222 -31.66 -38.09 -70.26
CA ALA A 222 -31.08 -38.88 -69.18
C ALA A 222 -29.54 -38.83 -69.20
N GLU A 223 -28.89 -38.95 -70.37
CA GLU A 223 -27.44 -38.78 -70.52
C GLU A 223 -26.97 -37.42 -69.97
N ARG A 224 -27.70 -36.34 -70.30
CA ARG A 224 -27.36 -34.98 -69.87
C ARG A 224 -27.52 -34.82 -68.37
N ILE A 225 -28.61 -35.34 -67.78
CA ILE A 225 -28.85 -35.28 -66.33
C ILE A 225 -27.75 -36.03 -65.58
N ALA A 226 -27.41 -37.25 -66.01
CA ALA A 226 -26.33 -38.04 -65.41
C ALA A 226 -24.97 -37.29 -65.45
N LYS A 227 -24.62 -36.66 -66.57
CA LYS A 227 -23.38 -35.87 -66.68
C LYS A 227 -23.38 -34.62 -65.80
N LEU A 228 -24.52 -33.93 -65.69
CA LEU A 228 -24.64 -32.76 -64.81
C LEU A 228 -24.54 -33.17 -63.33
N ALA A 229 -25.17 -34.28 -62.95
CA ALA A 229 -25.09 -34.82 -61.60
C ALA A 229 -23.67 -35.28 -61.26
N GLN A 230 -22.99 -35.98 -62.17
CA GLN A 230 -21.57 -36.36 -62.04
C GLN A 230 -20.71 -35.12 -61.74
N LYS A 231 -20.82 -34.07 -62.57
CA LYS A 231 -20.03 -32.84 -62.39
C LYS A 231 -20.34 -32.15 -61.05
N ALA A 232 -21.61 -32.11 -60.64
CA ALA A 232 -22.01 -31.52 -59.37
C ALA A 232 -21.40 -32.25 -58.16
N VAL A 233 -21.28 -33.58 -58.25
CA VAL A 233 -20.59 -34.39 -57.24
C VAL A 233 -19.09 -34.12 -57.23
N GLU A 234 -18.43 -34.07 -58.39
CA GLU A 234 -16.99 -33.76 -58.48
C GLU A 234 -16.65 -32.40 -57.86
N GLU A 235 -17.47 -31.37 -58.11
CA GLU A 235 -17.33 -30.05 -57.48
C GLU A 235 -17.54 -30.10 -55.96
N ALA A 236 -18.51 -30.88 -55.49
CA ALA A 236 -18.79 -31.06 -54.06
C ALA A 236 -17.71 -31.88 -53.34
N ILE A 237 -17.11 -32.88 -53.99
CA ILE A 237 -15.96 -33.65 -53.48
C ILE A 237 -14.81 -32.71 -53.16
N LYS A 238 -14.51 -31.76 -54.06
CA LYS A 238 -13.44 -30.77 -53.84
C LYS A 238 -13.74 -29.90 -52.63
N ALA A 239 -14.96 -29.37 -52.53
CA ALA A 239 -15.37 -28.53 -51.40
C ALA A 239 -15.34 -29.29 -50.06
N ALA A 240 -15.84 -30.52 -50.02
CA ALA A 240 -15.82 -31.37 -48.82
C ALA A 240 -14.38 -31.76 -48.42
N THR A 241 -13.50 -31.99 -49.40
CA THR A 241 -12.08 -32.28 -49.15
C THR A 241 -11.36 -31.06 -48.55
N ASP A 242 -11.59 -29.87 -49.10
CA ASP A 242 -11.01 -28.62 -48.59
C ASP A 242 -11.51 -28.32 -47.17
N ALA A 243 -12.81 -28.50 -46.91
CA ALA A 243 -13.40 -28.34 -45.57
C ALA A 243 -12.87 -29.37 -44.57
N GLY A 244 -12.79 -30.65 -44.96
CA GLY A 244 -12.21 -31.70 -44.13
C GLY A 244 -10.75 -31.44 -43.78
N ASN A 245 -9.93 -30.98 -44.74
CA ASN A 245 -8.54 -30.63 -44.48
C ASN A 245 -8.38 -29.39 -43.58
N LEU A 246 -9.32 -28.46 -43.63
CA LEU A 246 -9.36 -27.32 -42.70
C LEU A 246 -9.72 -27.77 -41.28
N ALA A 247 -10.70 -28.67 -41.13
CA ALA A 247 -11.06 -29.26 -39.85
C ALA A 247 -9.88 -30.03 -39.24
N ASP A 248 -9.22 -30.90 -40.01
CA ASP A 248 -8.05 -31.66 -39.54
C ASP A 248 -6.89 -30.76 -39.06
N LYS A 249 -6.55 -29.71 -39.82
CA LYS A 249 -5.53 -28.73 -39.41
C LYS A 249 -5.93 -27.96 -38.15
N SER A 250 -7.22 -27.65 -38.01
CA SER A 250 -7.72 -26.93 -36.85
C SER A 250 -7.70 -27.81 -35.60
N ALA A 251 -8.00 -29.11 -35.74
CA ALA A 251 -7.91 -30.13 -34.68
C ALA A 251 -6.49 -30.26 -34.13
N ILE A 252 -5.49 -30.29 -35.01
CA ILE A 252 -4.08 -30.32 -34.61
C ILE A 252 -3.73 -29.04 -33.81
N ALA A 253 -4.13 -27.87 -34.30
CA ALA A 253 -3.88 -26.61 -33.62
C ALA A 253 -4.57 -26.53 -32.24
N ALA A 254 -5.81 -27.04 -32.12
CA ALA A 254 -6.53 -27.09 -30.85
C ALA A 254 -5.81 -27.99 -29.83
N LYS A 255 -5.35 -29.18 -30.25
CA LYS A 255 -4.54 -30.08 -29.42
C LYS A 255 -3.21 -29.46 -28.99
N GLU A 256 -2.54 -28.74 -29.89
CA GLU A 256 -1.30 -28.01 -29.55
C GLU A 256 -1.55 -26.89 -28.52
N ALA A 257 -2.63 -26.10 -28.69
CA ALA A 257 -3.00 -25.05 -27.76
C ALA A 257 -3.41 -25.61 -26.39
N GLN A 258 -4.15 -26.71 -26.38
CA GLN A 258 -4.48 -27.47 -25.18
C GLN A 258 -3.21 -27.95 -24.45
N ALA A 259 -2.30 -28.61 -25.16
CA ALA A 259 -1.04 -29.10 -24.58
C ALA A 259 -0.17 -27.96 -24.04
N ALA A 260 -0.11 -26.82 -24.74
CA ALA A 260 0.59 -25.63 -24.26
C ALA A 260 -0.01 -25.08 -22.96
N THR A 261 -1.34 -25.06 -22.85
CA THR A 261 -2.06 -24.60 -21.65
C THR A 261 -1.84 -25.54 -20.46
N ILE A 262 -1.83 -26.85 -20.69
CA ILE A 262 -1.53 -27.85 -19.65
C ILE A 262 -0.10 -27.66 -19.14
N LYS A 263 0.86 -27.42 -20.04
CA LYS A 263 2.27 -27.25 -19.69
C LYS A 263 2.53 -25.94 -18.93
N SER A 264 1.87 -24.86 -19.33
CA SER A 264 2.04 -23.53 -18.77
C SER A 264 0.68 -22.88 -18.52
N PRO A 265 0.04 -23.16 -17.38
CA PRO A 265 -1.32 -22.69 -17.08
C PRO A 265 -1.31 -21.20 -16.74
N THR A 266 -1.39 -20.35 -17.76
CA THR A 266 -1.55 -18.90 -17.65
C THR A 266 -2.88 -18.46 -18.28
N ALA A 267 -3.31 -17.23 -17.97
CA ALA A 267 -4.56 -16.67 -18.53
C ALA A 267 -4.48 -16.61 -20.07
N ASP A 268 -3.39 -16.08 -20.62
CA ASP A 268 -3.16 -15.98 -22.07
C ASP A 268 -3.20 -17.34 -22.78
N MET A 269 -2.63 -18.38 -22.16
CA MET A 269 -2.64 -19.73 -22.75
C MET A 269 -4.05 -20.30 -22.75
N ALA A 270 -4.79 -20.12 -21.65
CA ALA A 270 -6.19 -20.53 -21.57
C ALA A 270 -7.07 -19.78 -22.59
N GLU A 271 -6.89 -18.46 -22.74
CA GLU A 271 -7.60 -17.67 -23.76
C GLU A 271 -7.29 -18.20 -25.17
N LYS A 272 -6.01 -18.40 -25.49
CA LYS A 272 -5.58 -18.93 -26.79
C LYS A 272 -6.14 -20.34 -27.06
N ALA A 273 -6.20 -21.21 -26.05
CA ALA A 273 -6.83 -22.52 -26.18
C ALA A 273 -8.35 -22.40 -26.42
N GLY A 274 -9.03 -21.50 -25.71
CA GLY A 274 -10.46 -21.23 -25.92
C GLY A 274 -10.76 -20.66 -27.31
N GLU A 275 -9.96 -19.70 -27.79
CA GLU A 275 -10.09 -19.15 -29.15
C GLU A 275 -9.86 -20.21 -30.22
N THR A 276 -8.80 -21.02 -30.05
CA THR A 276 -8.46 -22.08 -31.00
C THR A 276 -9.54 -23.15 -31.01
N GLY A 277 -10.06 -23.56 -29.85
CA GLY A 277 -11.15 -24.53 -29.76
C GLY A 277 -12.44 -24.01 -30.40
N ASN A 278 -12.80 -22.74 -30.20
CA ASN A 278 -13.95 -22.12 -30.88
C ASN A 278 -13.79 -22.08 -32.40
N LYS A 279 -12.57 -21.81 -32.89
CA LYS A 279 -12.27 -21.84 -34.33
C LYS A 279 -12.42 -23.26 -34.88
N ASP A 280 -12.01 -24.26 -34.10
CA ASP A 280 -12.11 -25.67 -34.46
C ASP A 280 -13.56 -26.14 -34.59
N LYS A 281 -14.43 -25.78 -33.62
CA LYS A 281 -15.89 -26.05 -33.69
C LYS A 281 -16.53 -25.45 -34.94
N ARG A 282 -16.09 -24.25 -35.37
CA ARG A 282 -16.57 -23.64 -36.63
C ARG A 282 -16.09 -24.41 -37.86
N ALA A 283 -14.84 -24.88 -37.86
CA ALA A 283 -14.31 -25.69 -38.95
C ALA A 283 -15.01 -27.06 -39.04
N ALA A 284 -15.26 -27.71 -37.89
CA ALA A 284 -16.06 -28.93 -37.79
C ALA A 284 -17.47 -28.73 -38.35
N ALA A 285 -18.17 -27.67 -37.94
CA ALA A 285 -19.52 -27.37 -38.45
C ALA A 285 -19.56 -27.17 -39.98
N ALA A 286 -18.57 -26.46 -40.55
CA ALA A 286 -18.46 -26.28 -41.99
C ALA A 286 -18.18 -27.62 -42.72
N ALA A 287 -17.36 -28.49 -42.14
CA ALA A 287 -17.08 -29.81 -42.67
C ALA A 287 -18.32 -30.72 -42.63
N PHE A 288 -19.10 -30.72 -41.55
CA PHE A 288 -20.37 -31.46 -41.48
C PHE A 288 -21.41 -30.99 -42.51
N GLN A 289 -21.52 -29.67 -42.70
CA GLN A 289 -22.43 -29.10 -43.69
C GLN A 289 -22.04 -29.51 -45.11
N THR A 290 -20.77 -29.37 -45.46
CA THR A 290 -20.27 -29.73 -46.80
C THR A 290 -20.33 -31.24 -47.07
N ALA A 291 -20.08 -32.10 -46.06
CA ALA A 291 -20.29 -33.54 -46.17
C ALA A 291 -21.77 -33.89 -46.42
N SER A 292 -22.69 -33.24 -45.72
CA SER A 292 -24.14 -33.46 -45.90
C SER A 292 -24.64 -33.00 -47.28
N GLU A 293 -24.10 -31.90 -47.81
CA GLU A 293 -24.39 -31.45 -49.17
C GLU A 293 -23.83 -32.41 -50.23
N LEU A 294 -22.62 -32.95 -50.00
CA LEU A 294 -22.01 -33.93 -50.87
C LEU A 294 -22.84 -35.22 -50.93
N ASP A 295 -23.32 -35.72 -49.78
CA ASP A 295 -24.21 -36.90 -49.73
C ASP A 295 -25.48 -36.72 -50.56
N ARG A 296 -26.16 -35.57 -50.42
CA ARG A 296 -27.37 -35.28 -51.21
C ARG A 296 -27.10 -35.25 -52.71
N LYS A 297 -25.96 -34.68 -53.12
CA LYS A 297 -25.54 -34.65 -54.53
C LYS A 297 -25.14 -36.04 -55.02
N ALA A 298 -24.48 -36.84 -54.19
CA ALA A 298 -24.12 -38.22 -54.50
C ALA A 298 -25.37 -39.09 -54.67
N GLU A 299 -26.38 -38.95 -53.80
CA GLU A 299 -27.68 -39.62 -53.94
C GLU A 299 -28.39 -39.23 -55.25
N THR A 300 -28.39 -37.93 -55.57
CA THR A 300 -28.94 -37.42 -56.85
C THR A 300 -28.21 -38.02 -58.06
N ALA A 301 -26.88 -38.13 -58.01
CA ALA A 301 -26.08 -38.74 -59.07
C ALA A 301 -26.28 -40.26 -59.18
N ALA A 302 -26.51 -40.95 -58.06
CA ALA A 302 -26.85 -42.37 -58.06
C ALA A 302 -28.19 -42.61 -58.77
N ILE A 303 -29.23 -41.84 -58.42
CA ILE A 303 -30.55 -41.91 -59.05
C ILE A 303 -30.47 -41.59 -60.54
N ALA A 304 -29.81 -40.48 -60.90
CA ALA A 304 -29.62 -40.10 -62.31
C ALA A 304 -28.81 -41.15 -63.09
N GLY A 305 -27.87 -41.82 -62.43
CA GLY A 305 -27.11 -42.92 -62.99
C GLY A 305 -27.97 -44.13 -63.29
N ASP A 306 -28.85 -44.52 -62.36
CA ASP A 306 -29.80 -45.62 -62.53
C ASP A 306 -30.81 -45.31 -63.64
N GLU A 307 -31.37 -44.09 -63.68
CA GLU A 307 -32.28 -43.65 -64.74
C GLU A 307 -31.62 -43.68 -66.13
N ALA A 308 -30.36 -43.23 -66.24
CA ALA A 308 -29.62 -43.28 -67.49
C ALA A 308 -29.34 -44.72 -67.95
N ILE A 309 -28.95 -45.61 -67.02
CA ILE A 309 -28.74 -47.03 -67.33
C ILE A 309 -30.05 -47.68 -67.78
N GLU A 310 -31.18 -47.42 -67.10
CA GLU A 310 -32.48 -47.95 -67.50
C GLU A 310 -32.91 -47.41 -68.87
N ALA A 311 -32.74 -46.09 -69.12
CA ALA A 311 -33.05 -45.47 -70.40
C ALA A 311 -32.22 -46.05 -71.56
N ALA A 312 -30.95 -46.37 -71.31
CA ALA A 312 -30.07 -47.00 -72.29
C ALA A 312 -30.60 -48.37 -72.76
N THR A 313 -31.32 -49.12 -71.91
CA THR A 313 -31.91 -50.43 -72.29
C THR A 313 -33.08 -50.31 -73.29
N LYS A 314 -33.63 -49.11 -73.45
CA LYS A 314 -34.81 -48.84 -74.30
C LYS A 314 -34.43 -48.42 -75.73
N VAL A 315 -33.13 -48.24 -75.99
CA VAL A 315 -32.57 -47.89 -77.31
C VAL A 315 -31.41 -48.82 -77.66
N SER A 316 -30.90 -48.74 -78.89
CA SER A 316 -29.80 -49.57 -79.37
C SER A 316 -28.69 -48.76 -80.05
N GLY A 317 -27.51 -49.36 -80.18
CA GLY A 317 -26.36 -48.77 -80.88
C GLY A 317 -25.64 -47.70 -80.06
N ASN A 318 -24.95 -46.79 -80.75
CA ASN A 318 -24.04 -45.81 -80.13
C ASN A 318 -24.70 -44.91 -79.06
N VAL A 319 -26.01 -44.66 -79.17
CA VAL A 319 -26.75 -43.86 -78.17
C VAL A 319 -26.87 -44.64 -76.85
N ALA A 320 -27.25 -45.92 -76.92
CA ALA A 320 -27.35 -46.79 -75.75
C ALA A 320 -26.02 -46.85 -74.99
N GLU A 321 -24.92 -47.12 -75.71
CA GLU A 321 -23.57 -47.21 -75.11
C GLU A 321 -23.13 -45.91 -74.43
N ARG A 322 -23.39 -44.76 -75.06
CA ARG A 322 -23.04 -43.45 -74.49
C ARG A 322 -23.83 -43.13 -73.23
N VAL A 323 -25.13 -43.43 -73.22
CA VAL A 323 -26.00 -43.15 -72.07
C VAL A 323 -25.68 -44.11 -70.93
N GLU A 324 -25.46 -45.39 -71.22
CA GLU A 324 -25.00 -46.37 -70.24
C GLU A 324 -23.65 -45.95 -69.63
N SER A 325 -22.69 -45.50 -70.45
CA SER A 325 -21.40 -44.99 -69.97
C SER A 325 -21.56 -43.78 -69.06
N ALA A 326 -22.43 -42.83 -69.42
CA ALA A 326 -22.74 -41.67 -68.57
C ALA A 326 -23.37 -42.08 -67.24
N GLY A 327 -24.31 -43.03 -67.27
CA GLY A 327 -24.93 -43.57 -66.06
C GLY A 327 -23.94 -44.27 -65.14
N LYS A 328 -23.06 -45.12 -65.68
CA LYS A 328 -21.99 -45.78 -64.91
C LYS A 328 -21.05 -44.77 -64.25
N ARG A 329 -20.59 -43.74 -64.98
CA ARG A 329 -19.74 -42.68 -64.42
C ARG A 329 -20.43 -41.88 -63.33
N ALA A 330 -21.73 -41.59 -63.47
CA ALA A 330 -22.50 -40.93 -62.43
C ALA A 330 -22.60 -41.78 -61.14
N LYS A 331 -22.78 -43.11 -61.26
CA LYS A 331 -22.76 -44.03 -60.12
C LYS A 331 -21.38 -44.16 -59.47
N GLU A 332 -20.31 -44.22 -60.27
CA GLU A 332 -18.93 -44.22 -59.75
C GLU A 332 -18.61 -42.92 -58.99
N ALA A 333 -19.04 -41.77 -59.54
CA ALA A 333 -18.90 -40.48 -58.87
C ALA A 333 -19.72 -40.43 -57.56
N ALA A 334 -20.95 -40.93 -57.56
CA ALA A 334 -21.77 -41.04 -56.36
C ALA A 334 -21.10 -41.88 -55.27
N ALA A 335 -20.58 -43.07 -55.61
CA ALA A 335 -19.87 -43.94 -54.68
C ALA A 335 -18.64 -43.22 -54.07
N THR A 336 -17.85 -42.55 -54.91
CA THR A 336 -16.70 -41.74 -54.46
C THR A 336 -17.14 -40.56 -53.58
N GLY A 337 -18.29 -39.97 -53.89
CA GLY A 337 -18.91 -38.89 -53.13
C GLY A 337 -19.28 -39.31 -51.71
N PHE A 338 -19.97 -40.44 -51.56
CA PHE A 338 -20.32 -40.99 -50.23
C PHE A 338 -19.07 -41.29 -49.39
N GLU A 339 -18.07 -41.96 -49.97
CA GLU A 339 -16.82 -42.27 -49.26
C GLU A 339 -16.08 -40.99 -48.81
N THR A 340 -16.08 -39.95 -49.67
CA THR A 340 -15.47 -38.66 -49.33
C THR A 340 -16.25 -37.94 -48.23
N ALA A 341 -17.59 -37.98 -48.27
CA ALA A 341 -18.42 -37.38 -47.24
C ALA A 341 -18.18 -38.02 -45.87
N ASP A 342 -18.09 -39.34 -45.80
CA ASP A 342 -17.79 -40.06 -44.56
C ASP A 342 -16.41 -39.69 -43.99
N ARG A 343 -15.37 -39.67 -44.82
CA ARG A 343 -14.04 -39.20 -44.38
C ARG A 343 -14.07 -37.74 -43.91
N THR A 344 -14.86 -36.88 -44.55
CA THR A 344 -15.02 -35.49 -44.11
C THR A 344 -15.76 -35.40 -42.77
N ARG A 345 -16.74 -36.27 -42.50
CA ARG A 345 -17.40 -36.37 -41.17
C ARG A 345 -16.42 -36.81 -40.09
N GLU A 346 -15.62 -37.85 -40.33
CA GLU A 346 -14.62 -38.31 -39.36
C GLU A 346 -13.64 -37.19 -38.98
N LYS A 347 -13.19 -36.39 -39.97
CA LYS A 347 -12.36 -35.21 -39.73
C LYS A 347 -13.09 -34.12 -38.95
N ALA A 348 -14.37 -33.90 -39.25
CA ALA A 348 -15.21 -32.94 -38.54
C ALA A 348 -15.42 -33.36 -37.07
N GLU A 349 -15.67 -34.64 -36.79
CA GLU A 349 -15.80 -35.21 -35.44
C GLU A 349 -14.50 -35.05 -34.64
N SER A 350 -13.35 -35.36 -35.25
CA SER A 350 -12.04 -35.17 -34.62
C SER A 350 -11.79 -33.70 -34.23
N ALA A 351 -12.15 -32.75 -35.10
CA ALA A 351 -12.09 -31.31 -34.83
C ALA A 351 -13.11 -30.87 -33.77
N ASP A 352 -14.30 -31.46 -33.75
CA ASP A 352 -15.33 -31.14 -32.76
C ASP A 352 -14.87 -31.52 -31.34
N VAL A 353 -14.35 -32.75 -31.20
CA VAL A 353 -13.80 -33.27 -29.94
C VAL A 353 -12.57 -32.47 -29.49
N ALA A 354 -11.62 -32.22 -30.41
CA ALA A 354 -10.44 -31.42 -30.09
C ALA A 354 -10.80 -29.99 -29.66
N GLY A 355 -11.81 -29.40 -30.29
CA GLY A 355 -12.37 -28.10 -29.92
C GLY A 355 -12.94 -28.09 -28.49
N ASP A 356 -13.75 -29.10 -28.14
CA ASP A 356 -14.33 -29.22 -26.79
C ASP A 356 -13.27 -29.43 -25.72
N GLU A 357 -12.30 -30.33 -25.97
CA GLU A 357 -11.18 -30.59 -25.07
C GLU A 357 -10.33 -29.33 -24.81
N ALA A 358 -10.07 -28.53 -25.85
CA ALA A 358 -9.35 -27.27 -25.73
C ALA A 358 -10.12 -26.22 -24.91
N ILE A 359 -11.44 -26.09 -25.14
CA ILE A 359 -12.31 -25.16 -24.40
C ILE A 359 -12.46 -25.59 -22.94
N GLU A 360 -12.60 -26.88 -22.66
CA GLU A 360 -12.69 -27.40 -21.31
C GLU A 360 -11.38 -27.13 -20.55
N THR A 361 -10.24 -27.43 -21.18
CA THR A 361 -8.91 -27.19 -20.60
C THR A 361 -8.69 -25.72 -20.29
N ALA A 362 -9.08 -24.82 -21.20
CA ALA A 362 -9.06 -23.38 -20.99
C ALA A 362 -9.90 -22.99 -19.76
N THR A 363 -11.14 -23.47 -19.68
CA THR A 363 -12.08 -23.16 -18.60
C THR A 363 -11.56 -23.64 -17.25
N GLN A 364 -11.08 -24.89 -17.17
CA GLN A 364 -10.49 -25.44 -15.95
C GLN A 364 -9.24 -24.65 -15.51
N THR A 365 -8.44 -24.18 -16.45
CA THR A 365 -7.24 -23.37 -16.17
C THR A 365 -7.63 -22.01 -15.60
N LEU A 366 -8.60 -21.32 -16.21
CA LEU A 366 -9.12 -20.05 -15.70
C LEU A 366 -9.71 -20.20 -14.30
N HIS A 367 -10.50 -21.26 -14.05
CA HIS A 367 -11.02 -21.53 -12.70
C HIS A 367 -9.90 -21.71 -11.66
N ARG A 368 -8.85 -22.46 -11.97
CA ARG A 368 -7.70 -22.61 -11.05
C ARG A 368 -6.99 -21.29 -10.80
N LEU A 369 -6.85 -20.44 -11.81
CA LEU A 369 -6.24 -19.11 -11.66
C LEU A 369 -7.10 -18.18 -10.80
N ILE A 370 -8.41 -18.20 -11.00
CA ILE A 370 -9.37 -17.43 -10.18
C ILE A 370 -9.31 -17.92 -8.72
N SER A 371 -9.36 -19.23 -8.46
CA SER A 371 -9.27 -19.77 -7.10
C SER A 371 -7.95 -19.37 -6.41
N LYS A 372 -6.82 -19.40 -7.12
CA LYS A 372 -5.54 -18.90 -6.59
C LYS A 372 -5.58 -17.42 -6.28
N ALA A 373 -6.18 -16.60 -7.15
CA ALA A 373 -6.31 -15.17 -6.93
C ALA A 373 -7.22 -14.87 -5.71
N GLU A 374 -8.29 -15.63 -5.52
CA GLU A 374 -9.17 -15.54 -4.35
C GLU A 374 -8.44 -15.93 -3.06
N GLU A 375 -7.63 -16.99 -3.08
CA GLU A 375 -6.79 -17.39 -1.94
C GLU A 375 -5.77 -16.29 -1.58
N LEU A 376 -5.10 -15.70 -2.58
CA LEU A 376 -4.17 -14.59 -2.38
C LEU A 376 -4.86 -13.34 -1.84
N ALA A 377 -6.04 -12.99 -2.38
CA ALA A 377 -6.83 -11.87 -1.89
C ALA A 377 -7.28 -12.07 -0.44
N LYS A 378 -7.67 -13.30 -0.07
CA LYS A 378 -7.99 -13.66 1.31
C LYS A 378 -6.78 -13.53 2.24
N ALA A 379 -5.62 -14.04 1.83
CA ALA A 379 -4.39 -13.89 2.60
C ALA A 379 -3.98 -12.42 2.78
N ALA A 380 -4.10 -11.60 1.72
CA ALA A 380 -3.84 -10.17 1.79
C ALA A 380 -4.81 -9.45 2.75
N LYS A 381 -6.09 -9.84 2.76
CA LYS A 381 -7.08 -9.33 3.71
C LYS A 381 -6.74 -9.71 5.16
N GLU A 382 -6.37 -10.96 5.40
CA GLU A 382 -5.96 -11.44 6.73
C GLU A 382 -4.72 -10.67 7.22
N ALA A 383 -3.71 -10.49 6.37
CA ALA A 383 -2.52 -9.70 6.68
C ALA A 383 -2.85 -8.22 6.97
N SER A 384 -3.79 -7.62 6.22
CA SER A 384 -4.27 -6.26 6.45
C SER A 384 -5.01 -6.13 7.79
N GLU A 385 -5.85 -7.11 8.16
CA GLU A 385 -6.53 -7.15 9.45
C GLU A 385 -5.56 -7.31 10.63
N GLU A 386 -4.51 -8.14 10.47
CA GLU A 386 -3.44 -8.26 11.46
C GLU A 386 -2.66 -6.96 11.64
N ALA A 387 -2.27 -6.32 10.53
CA ALA A 387 -1.62 -5.01 10.57
C ALA A 387 -2.49 -3.95 11.27
N ARG A 388 -3.81 -3.97 11.01
CA ARG A 388 -4.77 -3.08 11.69
C ARG A 388 -4.83 -3.33 13.19
N LYS A 389 -4.87 -4.60 13.62
CA LYS A 389 -4.87 -4.97 15.06
C LYS A 389 -3.56 -4.54 15.74
N ALA A 390 -2.43 -4.70 15.07
CA ALA A 390 -1.13 -4.26 15.59
C ALA A 390 -1.09 -2.74 15.75
N ALA A 391 -1.57 -1.99 14.75
CA ALA A 391 -1.67 -0.53 14.81
C ALA A 391 -2.62 -0.05 15.93
N GLU A 392 -3.77 -0.70 16.10
CA GLU A 392 -4.70 -0.39 17.19
C GLU A 392 -4.07 -0.66 18.57
N THR A 393 -3.32 -1.75 18.70
CA THR A 393 -2.59 -2.09 19.94
C THR A 393 -1.51 -1.06 20.25
N ALA A 394 -0.72 -0.67 19.25
CA ALA A 394 0.30 0.37 19.39
C ALA A 394 -0.33 1.73 19.76
N GLY A 395 -1.47 2.07 19.16
CA GLY A 395 -2.25 3.26 19.49
C GLY A 395 -2.70 3.28 20.95
N LYS A 396 -3.25 2.16 21.47
CA LYS A 396 -3.64 2.01 22.88
C LYS A 396 -2.44 2.14 23.81
N MET A 397 -1.32 1.49 23.49
CA MET A 397 -0.09 1.60 24.28
C MET A 397 0.44 3.04 24.33
N SER A 398 0.37 3.75 23.20
CA SER A 398 0.75 5.17 23.11
C SER A 398 -0.17 6.05 23.98
N GLN A 399 -1.48 5.82 23.95
CA GLN A 399 -2.43 6.52 24.83
C GLN A 399 -2.11 6.26 26.31
N THR A 400 -1.89 5.01 26.71
CA THR A 400 -1.52 4.68 28.10
C THR A 400 -0.19 5.30 28.52
N ALA A 401 0.80 5.35 27.61
CA ALA A 401 2.07 6.02 27.87
C ALA A 401 1.88 7.53 28.07
N SER A 402 1.05 8.17 27.23
CA SER A 402 0.68 9.58 27.37
C SER A 402 -0.05 9.86 28.68
N GLU A 403 -1.01 9.03 29.06
CA GLU A 403 -1.74 9.15 30.34
C GLU A 403 -0.80 9.05 31.54
N ARG A 404 0.14 8.10 31.54
CA ARG A 404 1.16 7.97 32.59
C ARG A 404 2.12 9.16 32.62
N ALA A 405 2.50 9.69 31.46
CA ALA A 405 3.34 10.88 31.39
C ALA A 405 2.62 12.11 31.96
N GLU A 406 1.32 12.26 31.65
CA GLU A 406 0.48 13.32 32.25
C GLU A 406 0.33 13.14 33.77
N GLU A 407 0.12 11.91 34.25
CA GLU A 407 0.01 11.62 35.69
C GLU A 407 1.33 11.93 36.42
N ALA A 408 2.47 11.51 35.85
CA ALA A 408 3.79 11.83 36.39
C ALA A 408 4.04 13.35 36.42
N ALA A 409 3.67 14.07 35.36
CA ALA A 409 3.78 15.53 35.31
C ALA A 409 2.89 16.20 36.36
N ARG A 410 1.66 15.71 36.59
CA ARG A 410 0.78 16.19 37.67
C ARG A 410 1.37 15.90 39.06
N GLY A 411 1.92 14.72 39.26
CA GLY A 411 2.60 14.32 40.50
C GLY A 411 3.80 15.22 40.81
N ALA A 412 4.66 15.45 39.82
CA ALA A 412 5.80 16.37 39.92
C ALA A 412 5.35 17.80 40.27
N LYS A 413 4.30 18.30 39.60
CA LYS A 413 3.72 19.62 39.89
C LYS A 413 3.17 19.71 41.33
N SER A 414 2.51 18.66 41.83
CA SER A 414 2.03 18.61 43.22
C SER A 414 3.17 18.63 44.23
N LEU A 415 4.21 17.81 44.01
CA LEU A 415 5.39 17.77 44.88
C LEU A 415 6.14 19.11 44.90
N ALA A 416 6.27 19.76 43.74
CA ALA A 416 6.85 21.08 43.63
C ALA A 416 6.01 22.11 44.42
N ALA A 417 4.69 22.09 44.28
CA ALA A 417 3.80 22.97 45.02
C ALA A 417 3.88 22.74 46.54
N ASP A 418 3.94 21.48 46.99
CA ASP A 418 4.11 21.14 48.41
C ASP A 418 5.48 21.57 48.96
N ALA A 419 6.54 21.43 48.15
CA ALA A 419 7.88 21.90 48.51
C ALA A 419 7.91 23.43 48.65
N VAL A 420 7.31 24.17 47.72
CA VAL A 420 7.17 25.63 47.79
C VAL A 420 6.39 26.02 49.05
N LYS A 421 5.22 25.40 49.31
CA LYS A 421 4.41 25.67 50.50
C LYS A 421 5.16 25.37 51.80
N LYS A 422 5.96 24.31 51.83
CA LYS A 422 6.81 23.97 52.98
C LYS A 422 7.91 25.02 53.18
N ALA A 423 8.57 25.45 52.09
CA ALA A 423 9.58 26.50 52.12
C ALA A 423 8.99 27.84 52.61
N GLU A 424 7.81 28.23 52.15
CA GLU A 424 7.07 29.39 52.63
C GLU A 424 6.75 29.29 54.14
N SER A 425 6.29 28.12 54.60
CA SER A 425 6.00 27.91 56.03
C SER A 425 7.26 27.98 56.91
N MET A 426 8.41 27.54 56.40
CA MET A 426 9.70 27.63 57.08
C MET A 426 10.20 29.08 57.09
N ALA A 427 10.10 29.79 55.97
CA ALA A 427 10.43 31.20 55.87
C ALA A 427 9.59 32.03 56.86
N ALA A 428 8.28 31.80 56.94
CA ALA A 428 7.41 32.47 57.90
C ALA A 428 7.77 32.17 59.36
N LYS A 429 8.15 30.92 59.68
CA LYS A 429 8.64 30.55 61.02
C LYS A 429 9.97 31.23 61.36
N MET A 430 10.89 31.29 60.39
CA MET A 430 12.16 31.98 60.55
C MET A 430 11.95 33.48 60.76
N GLU A 431 11.10 34.11 59.96
CA GLU A 431 10.73 35.51 60.12
C GLU A 431 10.13 35.78 61.50
N LYS A 432 9.22 34.92 61.98
CA LYS A 432 8.69 35.02 63.34
C LYS A 432 9.78 34.88 64.41
N SER A 433 10.67 33.90 64.30
CA SER A 433 11.78 33.72 65.25
C SER A 433 12.79 34.88 65.21
N HIS A 434 12.95 35.51 64.04
CA HIS A 434 13.78 36.68 63.88
C HIS A 434 13.12 37.90 64.54
N GLN A 435 11.81 38.09 64.36
CA GLN A 435 11.05 39.12 65.08
C GLN A 435 11.11 38.92 66.60
N GLU A 436 10.98 37.69 67.09
CA GLU A 436 11.13 37.35 68.52
C GLU A 436 12.54 37.67 69.01
N THR A 437 13.59 37.25 68.29
CA THR A 437 14.98 37.58 68.61
C THR A 437 15.24 39.09 68.60
N VAL A 438 14.74 39.82 67.59
CA VAL A 438 14.88 41.29 67.50
C VAL A 438 14.14 41.97 68.65
N ALA A 439 12.97 41.48 69.05
CA ALA A 439 12.25 41.99 70.21
C ALA A 439 13.02 41.73 71.52
N GLU A 440 13.60 40.54 71.70
CA GLU A 440 14.44 40.22 72.86
C GLU A 440 15.71 41.07 72.91
N VAL A 441 16.38 41.26 71.78
CA VAL A 441 17.55 42.15 71.65
C VAL A 441 17.15 43.60 71.92
N GLY A 442 15.97 44.04 71.46
CA GLY A 442 15.42 45.36 71.78
C GLY A 442 15.18 45.55 73.28
N VAL A 443 14.63 44.55 73.98
CA VAL A 443 14.46 44.56 75.44
C VAL A 443 15.81 44.58 76.15
N LEU A 444 16.79 43.81 75.67
CA LEU A 444 18.16 43.80 76.19
C LEU A 444 18.86 45.14 75.98
N ALA A 445 18.71 45.76 74.81
CA ALA A 445 19.24 47.08 74.51
C ALA A 445 18.60 48.14 75.42
N GLY A 446 17.28 48.09 75.63
CA GLY A 446 16.59 48.97 76.59
C GLY A 446 17.11 48.81 78.02
N LYS A 447 17.36 47.57 78.47
CA LYS A 447 17.99 47.31 79.78
C LYS A 447 19.44 47.79 79.84
N ALA A 448 20.18 47.68 78.74
CA ALA A 448 21.54 48.20 78.64
C ALA A 448 21.56 49.73 78.71
N ASP A 449 20.63 50.41 78.07
CA ASP A 449 20.46 51.87 78.15
C ASP A 449 20.03 52.32 79.56
N GLU A 450 19.12 51.59 80.22
CA GLU A 450 18.78 51.82 81.63
C GLU A 450 20.01 51.66 82.54
N ALA A 451 20.78 50.58 82.37
CA ALA A 451 22.01 50.33 83.10
C ALA A 451 23.07 51.41 82.84
N LEU A 452 23.19 51.89 81.60
CA LEU A 452 24.07 53.00 81.22
C LEU A 452 23.62 54.31 81.88
N SER A 453 22.31 54.57 81.94
CA SER A 453 21.75 55.75 82.63
C SER A 453 22.02 55.70 84.14
N LEU A 454 21.84 54.52 84.76
CA LEU A 454 22.14 54.27 86.17
C LEU A 454 23.63 54.43 86.46
N ALA A 455 24.49 53.90 85.60
CA ALA A 455 25.94 54.06 85.70
C ALA A 455 26.35 55.53 85.56
N LYS A 456 25.70 56.29 84.67
CA LYS A 456 25.94 57.72 84.49
C LYS A 456 25.51 58.53 85.72
N SER A 457 24.35 58.20 86.29
CA SER A 457 23.84 58.81 87.53
C SER A 457 24.73 58.46 88.75
N ALA A 458 25.20 57.21 88.82
CA ALA A 458 26.17 56.78 89.84
C ALA A 458 27.52 57.49 89.68
N MET A 459 28.00 57.69 88.45
CA MET A 459 29.22 58.46 88.19
C MET A 459 29.10 59.93 88.60
N GLU A 460 27.95 60.57 88.40
CA GLU A 460 27.68 61.93 88.90
C GLU A 460 27.68 61.98 90.44
N MET A 461 27.10 60.96 91.08
CA MET A 461 27.11 60.83 92.54
C MET A 461 28.52 60.65 93.10
N ILE A 462 29.34 59.79 92.47
CA ILE A 462 30.76 59.61 92.81
C ILE A 462 31.52 60.93 92.65
N ARG A 463 31.30 61.67 91.56
CA ARG A 463 31.94 62.99 91.33
C ARG A 463 31.65 63.99 92.45
N SER A 464 30.41 64.00 92.96
CA SER A 464 30.01 64.84 94.10
C SER A 464 30.70 64.42 95.40
N LEU A 465 30.98 63.13 95.59
CA LEU A 465 31.70 62.59 96.74
C LEU A 465 33.21 62.85 96.63
N THR A 466 33.80 62.76 95.44
CA THR A 466 35.23 63.06 95.24
C THR A 466 35.53 64.54 95.49
N GLN A 467 34.61 65.44 95.14
CA GLN A 467 34.74 66.86 95.48
C GLN A 467 34.67 67.13 96.99
N LYS A 468 33.88 66.36 97.75
CA LYS A 468 33.87 66.44 99.22
C LYS A 468 35.14 65.90 99.85
N LEU A 469 35.64 64.75 99.37
CA LEU A 469 36.85 64.12 99.90
C LEU A 469 38.12 64.93 99.59
N LEU A 470 38.17 65.65 98.45
CA LEU A 470 39.29 66.56 98.16
C LEU A 470 39.33 67.76 99.13
N ALA A 471 38.17 68.28 99.56
CA ALA A 471 38.12 69.35 100.54
C ALA A 471 38.56 68.90 101.94
N ASP A 472 38.30 67.64 102.31
CA ASP A 472 38.71 67.08 103.60
C ASP A 472 40.22 66.74 103.66
N TRP A 473 40.84 66.41 102.52
CA TRP A 473 42.29 66.13 102.43
C TRP A 473 43.16 67.39 102.52
N GLU A 474 42.67 68.56 102.07
CA GLU A 474 43.39 69.83 102.25
C GLU A 474 43.54 70.21 103.73
N MET A 475 42.58 69.86 104.59
CA MET A 475 42.68 70.08 106.04
C MET A 475 43.75 69.20 106.71
N ILE A 476 43.92 67.95 106.26
CA ILE A 476 44.87 67.00 106.86
C ILE A 476 46.33 67.40 106.55
N ILE A 477 46.59 67.91 105.35
CA ILE A 477 47.94 68.36 104.95
C ILE A 477 48.39 69.57 105.79
N ILE A 478 47.49 70.49 106.14
CA ILE A 478 47.78 71.65 106.99
C ILE A 478 48.19 71.20 108.41
N ILE A 479 47.56 70.15 108.94
CA ILE A 479 47.86 69.63 110.29
C ILE A 479 49.24 68.95 110.34
N ILE A 480 49.62 68.21 109.30
CA ILE A 480 50.92 67.51 109.25
C ILE A 480 52.09 68.50 109.14
N ALA A 481 51.92 69.60 108.39
CA ALA A 481 52.94 70.65 108.29
C ALA A 481 53.23 71.34 109.63
N PHE A 482 52.22 71.49 110.49
CA PHE A 482 52.37 72.12 111.81
C PHE A 482 53.14 71.25 112.81
N VAL A 483 52.96 69.92 112.75
CA VAL A 483 53.66 68.97 113.63
C VAL A 483 55.15 68.82 113.27
N ALA A 484 55.50 68.89 111.97
CA ALA A 484 56.88 68.82 111.52
C ALA A 484 57.72 70.06 111.94
N ALA A 485 57.10 71.24 112.01
CA ALA A 485 57.76 72.46 112.47
C ALA A 485 58.10 72.43 113.98
N VAL A 486 57.25 71.77 114.79
CA VAL A 486 57.46 71.64 116.25
C VAL A 486 58.59 70.65 116.57
N LEU A 487 58.75 69.58 115.79
CA LEU A 487 59.79 68.56 116.00
C LEU A 487 61.21 69.04 115.61
N MET A 488 61.34 69.94 114.64
CA MET A 488 62.64 70.49 114.22
C MET A 488 63.23 71.50 115.20
N LEU A 489 62.42 72.16 116.03
CA LEU A 489 62.90 73.07 117.08
C LEU A 489 63.41 72.33 118.33
N SER A 490 63.05 71.06 118.53
CA SER A 490 63.44 70.25 119.70
C SER A 490 64.76 69.48 119.57
N PHE A 491 65.36 69.37 118.38
CA PHE A 491 66.63 68.65 118.17
C PHE A 491 67.90 69.54 118.13
N GLY A 492 67.74 70.86 118.25
CA GLY A 492 68.84 71.83 118.21
C GLY A 492 69.65 72.02 119.50
N MET A 493 69.40 71.26 120.58
CA MET A 493 69.99 71.55 121.91
C MET A 493 70.75 70.40 122.62
N ALA A 494 71.11 69.29 121.97
CA ALA A 494 71.67 68.13 122.72
C ALA A 494 72.89 67.40 122.11
N ALA A 495 73.85 68.11 121.50
CA ALA A 495 75.13 67.47 121.09
C ALA A 495 76.37 68.36 121.25
N PHE A 496 76.41 69.18 122.31
CA PHE A 496 77.62 69.80 122.85
C PHE A 496 77.96 69.04 124.14
N LEU A 497 79.15 68.42 124.22
CA LEU A 497 79.80 67.71 125.35
C LEU A 497 80.05 66.20 125.14
N MET A 498 81.23 65.82 124.65
CA MET A 498 82.29 65.16 125.46
C MET A 498 83.53 64.74 124.61
N PRO A 499 84.72 64.53 125.24
CA PRO A 499 86.03 64.78 124.64
C PRO A 499 86.94 63.53 124.46
N SER A 500 87.95 63.68 123.58
CA SER A 500 89.36 63.30 123.80
C SER A 500 90.24 63.95 122.73
#